data_AF-A0A1C5KGQ6-F1
#
_entry.id   AF-A0A1C5KGQ6-F1
#
_cell.length_a   1.000
_cell.length_b   1.000
_cell.length_c   1.000
_cell.angle_alpha   90.00
_cell.angle_beta   90.00
_cell.angle_gamma   90.00
#
_symmetry.space_group_name_H-M   'P 1'
#
loop_
_entity.id
_entity.type
_entity.pdbx_description
1 polymer ?
#
loop_
_entity_poly.entity_id
_entity_poly.type
_entity_poly.pdbx_seq_one_letter_code
_entity_poly.pdbx_strand_id
1 'polypeptide(L)'
;MVIDIVRQAVQYKKKCSTESPLISEGEYCCACGEALRMLGDPDGLLEQVKTMATVKEVKDLVLPVFEKALEEASEKPEEKRLLHLLIHSRVIGEITDEIRVLFEA
;
A
#
# COMPACT_ATOMS: atom_id res chain seq x y z
N MET A 1 12.23 -12.42 8.16
CA MET A 1 12.56 -11.50 9.29
C MET A 1 12.11 -10.07 9.00
N VAL A 2 12.70 -9.34 8.04
CA VAL A 2 12.25 -7.95 7.75
C VAL A 2 10.87 -7.92 7.07
N ILE A 3 10.62 -8.81 6.09
CA ILE A 3 9.32 -8.92 5.41
C ILE A 3 8.18 -9.18 6.39
N ASP A 4 8.37 -10.12 7.31
CA ASP A 4 7.36 -10.48 8.31
C ASP A 4 7.07 -9.32 9.28
N ILE A 5 8.10 -8.56 9.66
CA ILE A 5 7.95 -7.36 10.51
C ILE A 5 7.13 -6.30 9.79
N VAL A 6 7.44 -6.01 8.53
CA VAL A 6 6.72 -5.01 7.73
C VAL A 6 5.26 -5.42 7.54
N ARG A 7 5.02 -6.69 7.17
CA ARG A 7 3.67 -7.23 7.03
C ARG A 7 2.87 -7.10 8.33
N GLN A 8 3.45 -7.50 9.46
CA GLN A 8 2.80 -7.37 10.76
C GLN A 8 2.51 -5.90 11.11
N ALA A 9 3.46 -4.99 10.86
CA ALA A 9 3.28 -3.57 11.10
C ALA A 9 2.09 -3.00 10.32
N VAL A 10 1.97 -3.32 9.03
CA VAL A 10 0.82 -2.91 8.21
C VAL A 10 -0.50 -3.48 8.76
N GLN A 11 -0.52 -4.78 9.12
CA GLN A 11 -1.73 -5.40 9.69
C GLN A 11 -2.14 -4.76 11.02
N TYR A 12 -1.20 -4.39 11.88
CA TYR A 12 -1.52 -3.66 13.11
C TYR A 12 -2.06 -2.27 12.83
N LYS A 13 -1.48 -1.52 11.89
CA LYS A 13 -1.91 -0.15 11.54
C LYS A 13 -3.33 -0.11 10.94
N LYS A 14 -3.75 -1.17 10.25
CA LYS A 14 -5.12 -1.35 9.76
C LYS A 14 -6.16 -1.54 10.87
N LYS A 15 -5.76 -2.12 12.01
CA LYS A 15 -6.68 -2.53 13.10
C LYS A 15 -6.59 -1.65 14.34
N CYS A 16 -5.51 -0.88 14.48
CA CYS A 16 -5.31 -0.01 15.63
C CYS A 16 -6.33 1.13 15.64
N SER A 17 -6.86 1.44 16.82
CA SER A 17 -7.77 2.58 17.05
C SER A 17 -7.03 3.92 16.98
N THR A 18 -5.73 3.93 17.27
CA THR A 18 -4.87 5.13 17.16
C THR A 18 -4.19 5.16 15.81
N GLU A 19 -4.16 6.36 15.22
CA GLU A 19 -3.58 6.55 13.91
C GLU A 19 -2.04 6.45 13.94
N SER A 20 -1.53 5.49 13.17
CA SER A 20 -0.10 5.29 12.92
C SER A 20 0.13 5.26 11.41
N PRO A 21 0.84 6.24 10.83
CA PRO A 21 1.01 6.34 9.39
C PRO A 21 1.97 5.26 8.86
N LEU A 22 1.99 5.07 7.54
CA LEU A 22 3.07 4.34 6.88
C LEU A 22 4.35 5.18 6.98
N ILE A 23 5.45 4.57 7.41
CA ILE A 23 6.71 5.26 7.74
C ILE A 23 7.91 4.80 6.92
N SER A 24 7.76 3.76 6.09
CA SER A 24 8.84 3.27 5.22
C SER A 24 8.31 2.87 3.85
N GLU A 25 9.22 2.81 2.88
CA GLU A 25 9.00 2.33 1.52
C GLU A 25 8.48 0.90 1.54
N GLY A 26 9.02 0.06 2.43
CA GLY A 26 8.57 -1.31 2.61
C GLY A 26 7.12 -1.41 3.08
N GLU A 27 6.73 -0.62 4.08
CA GLU A 27 5.34 -0.57 4.53
C GLU A 27 4.41 -0.06 3.43
N TYR A 28 4.84 0.94 2.65
CA TYR A 28 4.06 1.45 1.53
C TYR A 28 3.87 0.40 0.44
N CYS A 29 4.94 -0.29 0.02
CA CYS A 29 4.87 -1.33 -1.01
C CYS A 29 4.01 -2.52 -0.54
N CYS A 30 4.13 -2.91 0.73
CA CYS A 30 3.30 -3.95 1.34
C CYS A 30 1.82 -3.58 1.34
N ALA A 31 1.48 -2.39 1.85
CA ALA A 31 0.10 -1.91 1.87
C ALA A 31 -0.47 -1.73 0.46
N CYS A 32 0.35 -1.24 -0.48
CA CYS A 32 -0.05 -1.03 -1.87
C CYS A 32 -0.37 -2.35 -2.58
N GLY A 33 0.50 -3.35 -2.45
CA GLY A 33 0.26 -4.68 -3.01
C GLY A 33 -0.99 -5.35 -2.45
N GLU A 34 -1.22 -5.23 -1.14
CA GLU A 34 -2.44 -5.71 -0.51
C GLU A 34 -3.69 -4.99 -1.04
N ALA A 35 -3.65 -3.67 -1.17
CA ALA A 35 -4.77 -2.88 -1.69
C ALA A 35 -5.08 -3.21 -3.16
N LEU A 36 -4.05 -3.36 -4.01
CA LEU A 36 -4.24 -3.75 -5.40
C LEU A 36 -4.87 -5.15 -5.50
N ARG A 37 -4.40 -6.13 -4.72
CA ARG A 37 -5.04 -7.46 -4.65
C ARG A 37 -6.49 -7.40 -4.16
N MET A 38 -6.75 -6.59 -3.13
CA MET A 38 -8.10 -6.38 -2.60
C MET A 38 -9.06 -5.83 -3.68
N LEU A 39 -8.56 -4.96 -4.56
CA LEU A 39 -9.31 -4.40 -5.69
C LEU A 39 -9.37 -5.31 -6.92
N GLY A 40 -8.80 -6.53 -6.86
CA GLY A 40 -8.78 -7.46 -7.98
C GLY A 40 -7.73 -7.16 -9.05
N ASP A 41 -6.66 -6.45 -8.68
CA ASP A 41 -5.54 -6.04 -9.54
C ASP A 41 -6.00 -5.33 -10.83
N PRO A 42 -6.64 -4.15 -10.70
CA PRO A 42 -7.18 -3.44 -11.85
C PRO A 42 -6.06 -3.13 -12.85
N ASP A 43 -6.29 -3.42 -14.13
CA ASP A 43 -5.37 -3.19 -15.24
C ASP A 43 -3.96 -3.81 -15.07
N GLY A 44 -3.83 -4.84 -14.22
CA GLY A 44 -2.54 -5.48 -13.95
C GLY A 44 -1.54 -4.54 -13.28
N LEU A 45 -2.02 -3.57 -12.51
CA LEU A 45 -1.20 -2.57 -11.84
C LEU A 45 -0.13 -3.16 -10.92
N LEU A 46 -0.38 -4.34 -10.34
CA LEU A 46 0.58 -5.00 -9.46
C LEU A 46 1.91 -5.28 -10.17
N GLU A 47 1.88 -5.74 -11.42
CA GLU A 47 3.10 -5.94 -12.20
C GLU A 47 3.74 -4.62 -12.65
N GLN A 48 2.94 -3.58 -12.89
CA GLN A 48 3.45 -2.26 -13.24
C GLN A 48 4.22 -1.62 -12.07
N VAL A 49 3.63 -1.59 -10.87
CA VAL A 49 4.26 -0.99 -9.68
C VAL A 49 5.53 -1.75 -9.26
N LYS A 50 5.56 -3.06 -9.49
CA LYS A 50 6.75 -3.89 -9.28
C LYS A 50 7.90 -3.58 -10.22
N THR A 51 7.76 -2.73 -11.24
CA THR A 51 8.88 -2.31 -12.10
C THR A 51 9.39 -0.90 -11.77
N MET A 52 8.68 -0.16 -10.91
CA MET A 52 9.01 1.21 -10.59
C MET A 52 10.22 1.33 -9.67
N ALA A 53 10.92 2.47 -9.77
CA ALA A 53 12.16 2.72 -9.03
C ALA A 53 11.90 3.49 -7.73
N THR A 54 10.79 4.23 -7.63
CA THR A 54 10.51 5.06 -6.47
C THR A 54 9.08 4.94 -5.97
N VAL A 55 8.88 5.18 -4.67
CA VAL A 55 7.54 5.25 -4.07
C VAL A 55 6.69 6.37 -4.69
N LYS A 56 7.34 7.44 -5.17
CA LYS A 56 6.65 8.55 -5.83
C LYS A 56 6.00 8.09 -7.14
N GLU A 57 6.72 7.37 -8.00
CA GLU A 57 6.16 6.83 -9.24
C GLU A 57 4.97 5.91 -8.98
N VAL A 58 5.09 5.04 -7.96
CA VAL A 58 4.00 4.17 -7.54
C VAL A 58 2.79 4.99 -7.12
N LYS A 59 2.98 5.99 -6.25
CA LYS A 59 1.91 6.89 -5.79
C LYS A 59 1.21 7.58 -6.97
N ASP A 60 1.98 8.17 -7.87
CA ASP A 60 1.43 8.89 -9.03
C ASP A 60 0.54 7.98 -9.89
N LEU A 61 0.86 6.68 -9.98
CA LEU A 61 0.06 5.69 -10.69
C LEU A 61 -1.19 5.24 -9.91
N VAL A 62 -1.05 4.88 -8.64
CA VAL A 62 -2.11 4.17 -7.89
C VAL A 62 -3.05 5.09 -7.13
N LEU A 63 -2.66 6.35 -6.85
CA LEU A 63 -3.49 7.28 -6.09
C LEU A 63 -4.90 7.47 -6.68
N PRO A 64 -5.07 7.71 -7.99
CA PRO A 64 -6.41 7.88 -8.58
C PRO A 64 -7.28 6.63 -8.40
N VAL A 65 -6.67 5.44 -8.44
CA VAL A 65 -7.38 4.17 -8.24
C VAL A 65 -7.84 4.03 -6.80
N PHE A 66 -6.97 4.37 -5.84
CA PHE A 66 -7.29 4.29 -4.42
C PHE A 66 -8.31 5.34 -3.98
N GLU A 67 -8.25 6.56 -4.51
CA GLU A 67 -9.24 7.62 -4.25
C GLU A 67 -10.63 7.19 -4.74
N LYS A 68 -10.72 6.71 -5.99
CA LYS A 68 -11.97 6.17 -6.53
C LYS A 68 -12.49 4.99 -5.71
N ALA A 69 -11.60 4.05 -5.35
CA ALA A 69 -11.97 2.91 -4.53
C ALA A 69 -12.48 3.33 -3.14
N LEU A 70 -11.94 4.41 -2.54
CA LEU A 70 -12.38 4.92 -1.25
C LEU A 70 -13.79 5.53 -1.33
N GLU A 71 -14.11 6.23 -2.43
CA GLU A 71 -15.46 6.75 -2.69
C GLU A 71 -16.48 5.61 -2.85
N GLU A 72 -16.08 4.53 -3.51
CA GLU A 72 -16.91 3.34 -3.76
C GLU A 72 -16.90 2.34 -2.59
N ALA A 73 -16.03 2.55 -1.59
CA ALA A 73 -15.82 1.59 -0.51
C ALA A 73 -17.09 1.41 0.35
N SER A 74 -17.69 0.22 0.21
CA SER A 74 -18.75 -0.31 1.09
C SER A 74 -18.28 -0.46 2.55
N GLU A 75 -19.19 -0.75 3.47
CA GLU A 75 -19.10 -0.62 4.94
C GLU A 75 -17.94 -1.33 5.69
N LYS A 76 -16.91 -1.84 5.02
CA LYS A 76 -15.78 -2.53 5.64
C LYS A 76 -14.74 -1.55 6.18
N PRO A 77 -14.58 -1.43 7.52
CA PRO A 77 -13.70 -0.43 8.11
C PRO A 77 -12.21 -0.67 7.82
N GLU A 78 -11.76 -1.93 7.74
CA GLU A 78 -10.36 -2.26 7.49
C GLU A 78 -9.90 -1.87 6.07
N GLU A 79 -10.76 -2.03 5.06
CA GLU A 79 -10.47 -1.67 3.67
C GLU A 79 -10.37 -0.15 3.53
N LYS A 80 -11.33 0.59 4.10
CA LYS A 80 -11.27 2.06 4.18
C LYS A 80 -10.00 2.53 4.87
N ARG A 81 -9.62 1.86 5.97
CA ARG A 81 -8.42 2.20 6.73
C ARG A 81 -7.16 2.01 5.89
N LEU A 82 -7.05 0.91 5.15
CA LEU A 82 -5.92 0.65 4.26
C LEU A 82 -5.80 1.73 3.17
N LEU A 83 -6.91 2.09 2.52
CA LEU A 83 -6.94 3.14 1.50
C LEU A 83 -6.54 4.51 2.09
N HIS A 84 -7.04 4.87 3.27
CA HIS A 84 -6.63 6.10 3.95
C HIS A 84 -5.13 6.14 4.26
N LEU A 85 -4.55 5.04 4.73
CA LEU A 85 -3.10 4.94 5.00
C LEU A 85 -2.27 5.18 3.73
N LEU A 86 -2.73 4.68 2.58
CA LEU A 86 -2.07 4.83 1.30
C LEU A 86 -2.20 6.24 0.73
N ILE A 87 -3.42 6.79 0.70
CA ILE A 87 -3.72 8.11 0.14
C ILE A 87 -3.00 9.22 0.91
N HIS A 88 -2.96 9.14 2.24
CA HIS A 88 -2.34 10.16 3.08
C HIS A 88 -0.87 9.87 3.44
N SER A 89 -0.27 8.84 2.83
CA SER A 89 1.12 8.49 3.09
C SER A 89 2.08 9.61 2.65
N ARG A 90 3.03 9.95 3.53
CA ARG A 90 4.14 10.89 3.23
C ARG A 90 5.45 10.19 2.88
N VAL A 91 5.45 8.85 2.79
CA VAL A 91 6.65 8.07 2.44
C VAL A 91 7.17 8.50 1.08
N ILE A 92 8.48 8.73 1.01
CA ILE A 92 9.25 8.97 -0.20
C ILE A 92 10.50 8.10 -0.12
N GLY A 93 11.05 7.68 -1.25
CA GLY A 93 12.26 6.86 -1.27
C GLY A 93 12.34 5.95 -2.49
N GLU A 94 13.47 5.26 -2.58
CA GLU A 94 13.78 4.30 -3.63
C GLU A 94 13.21 2.91 -3.29
N ILE A 95 12.81 2.18 -4.32
CA ILE A 95 12.34 0.79 -4.23
C ILE A 95 13.50 -0.10 -4.67
N THR A 96 14.26 -0.58 -3.69
CA THR A 96 15.30 -1.59 -3.91
C THR A 96 14.67 -2.96 -4.17
N ASP A 97 15.47 -3.92 -4.64
CA ASP A 97 14.99 -5.27 -4.91
C ASP A 97 14.50 -5.98 -3.63
N GLU A 98 15.10 -5.69 -2.47
CA GLU A 98 14.64 -6.20 -1.18
C GLU A 98 13.29 -5.64 -0.75
N ILE A 99 12.95 -4.43 -1.20
CA ILE A 99 11.63 -3.81 -0.95
C ILE A 99 10.61 -4.33 -1.95
N ARG A 100 11.02 -4.60 -3.20
CA ARG A 100 10.13 -4.99 -4.30
C ARG A 100 9.32 -6.25 -3.99
N VAL A 101 9.90 -7.20 -3.27
CA VAL A 101 9.20 -8.43 -2.82
C VAL A 101 8.03 -8.13 -1.87
N LEU A 102 7.99 -6.96 -1.24
CA LEU A 102 6.91 -6.58 -0.31
C LEU A 102 5.61 -6.29 -1.03
N PHE A 103 5.61 -6.00 -2.33
CA PHE A 103 4.35 -5.94 -3.10
C PHE A 103 3.59 -7.26 -3.06
N GLU A 104 4.25 -8.40 -2.85
CA GLU A 104 3.64 -9.74 -2.79
C GLU A 104 3.34 -10.21 -1.36
N ALA A 105 3.67 -9.39 -0.36
CA ALA A 105 3.51 -9.75 1.04
C ALA A 105 2.04 -9.91 1.46
#